data_AF-A0A7H8PSR9-F1
#
_entry.id   AF-A0A7H8PSR9-F1
#
_cell.length_a   1.000
_cell.length_b   1.000
_cell.length_c   1.000
_cell.angle_alpha   90.00
_cell.angle_beta   90.00
_cell.angle_gamma   90.00
#
_symmetry.space_group_name_H-M   'P 1'
#
loop_
_entity.id
_entity.type
_entity.pdbx_description
1 polymer ?
#
loop_
_entity_poly.entity_id
_entity_poly.type
_entity_poly.pdbx_seq_one_letter_code
_entity_poly.pdbx_strand_id
1 'polypeptide(L)'
;MELIIKYFRPSTVYKGVWPIKVYVLKLFFLLMFLLVAKEAWTTLITHKGDWNPEVAVAWCAIAAYTTLSGLGIIHTLKMLPIMLFMYLYKSLWLFFVAYPLWKNGTLAGSEAEDWTQTFMLIVIPVAFTPWRYVFKTYVLGKDKV
;
A
#
# COMPACT_ATOMS: atom_id res chain seq x y z
N MET A 1 20.12 6.22 25.39
CA MET A 1 18.73 6.74 25.47
C MET A 1 18.47 7.85 24.44
N GLU A 2 19.37 8.82 24.27
CA GLU A 2 19.19 9.93 23.30
C GLU A 2 19.06 9.50 21.82
N LEU A 3 19.76 8.44 21.42
CA LEU A 3 19.70 7.90 20.05
C LEU A 3 18.31 7.40 19.64
N ILE A 4 17.57 6.76 20.57
CA ILE A 4 16.21 6.26 20.30
C ILE A 4 15.24 7.42 20.17
N ILE A 5 15.34 8.42 21.05
CA ILE A 5 14.48 9.60 21.08
C ILE A 5 14.53 10.38 19.76
N LYS A 6 15.70 10.40 19.08
CA LYS A 6 15.87 11.05 17.77
C LYS A 6 14.91 10.52 16.69
N TYR A 7 14.53 9.25 16.75
CA TYR A 7 13.61 8.64 15.77
C TYR A 7 12.14 9.02 15.99
N PHE A 8 11.79 9.49 17.20
CA PHE A 8 10.44 9.88 17.61
C PHE A 8 10.25 11.41 17.67
N ARG A 9 11.15 12.18 17.05
CA ARG A 9 11.04 13.64 16.95
C ARG A 9 11.00 14.08 15.47
N PRO A 10 10.37 15.24 15.16
CA PRO A 10 10.42 15.82 13.82
C PRO A 10 11.87 15.99 13.33
N SER A 11 12.18 15.48 12.15
CA SER A 11 13.50 15.59 11.54
C SER A 11 13.49 16.56 10.37
N THR A 12 14.49 17.44 10.29
CA THR A 12 14.70 18.34 9.14
C THR A 12 15.01 17.56 7.86
N VAL A 13 15.69 16.41 7.98
CA VAL A 13 15.99 15.49 6.86
C VAL A 13 14.72 14.97 6.20
N TYR A 14 13.66 14.75 6.98
CA TYR A 14 12.37 14.22 6.50
C TYR A 14 11.27 15.28 6.51
N LYS A 15 11.60 16.55 6.24
CA LYS A 15 10.63 17.64 6.11
C LYS A 15 9.66 17.74 7.32
N GLY A 16 10.18 17.51 8.53
CA GLY A 16 9.42 17.54 9.77
C GLY A 16 8.66 16.25 10.11
N VAL A 17 8.78 15.20 9.30
CA VAL A 17 8.24 13.87 9.60
C VAL A 17 9.15 13.15 10.60
N TRP A 18 8.55 12.35 11.48
CA TRP A 18 9.29 11.51 12.41
C TRP A 18 10.01 10.39 11.64
N PRO A 19 11.33 10.22 11.81
CA PRO A 19 12.08 9.18 11.13
C PRO A 19 11.47 7.78 11.25
N ILE A 20 10.91 7.41 12.41
CA ILE A 20 10.27 6.10 12.60
C ILE A 20 9.16 5.83 11.59
N LYS A 21 8.32 6.84 11.28
CA LYS A 21 7.26 6.71 10.27
C LYS A 21 7.84 6.45 8.89
N VAL A 22 8.95 7.12 8.56
CA VAL A 22 9.65 6.92 7.28
C VAL A 22 10.25 5.52 7.19
N TYR A 23 10.91 5.02 8.24
CA TYR A 23 11.48 3.67 8.24
C TYR A 23 10.41 2.58 8.13
N VAL A 24 9.28 2.75 8.82
CA VAL A 24 8.14 1.83 8.69
C VAL A 24 7.59 1.86 7.26
N LEU A 25 7.42 3.04 6.65
CA LEU A 25 7.01 3.14 5.26
C LEU A 25 8.03 2.53 4.28
N LYS A 26 9.34 2.69 4.52
CA LYS A 26 10.38 2.02 3.75
C LYS A 26 10.25 0.51 3.82
N LEU A 27 9.99 -0.02 5.01
CA LEU A 27 9.74 -1.44 5.19
C LEU A 27 8.50 -1.88 4.39
N PHE A 28 7.41 -1.11 4.42
CA PHE A 28 6.22 -1.40 3.61
C PHE A 28 6.52 -1.40 2.10
N PHE A 29 7.22 -0.38 1.59
CA PHE A 29 7.65 -0.35 0.20
C PHE A 29 8.52 -1.57 -0.16
N LEU A 30 9.44 -1.95 0.71
CA LEU A 30 10.29 -3.12 0.51
C LEU A 30 9.47 -4.42 0.48
N LEU A 31 8.54 -4.60 1.41
CA LEU A 31 7.69 -5.79 1.47
C LEU A 31 6.75 -5.87 0.26
N MET A 32 6.17 -4.76 -0.17
CA MET A 32 5.34 -4.70 -1.38
C MET A 32 6.15 -5.10 -2.62
N PHE A 33 7.37 -4.58 -2.75
CA PHE A 33 8.24 -4.90 -3.86
C PHE A 33 8.72 -6.36 -3.85
N LEU A 34 9.15 -6.89 -2.71
CA LEU A 34 9.72 -8.24 -2.64
C LEU A 34 8.67 -9.34 -2.61
N LEU A 35 7.56 -9.13 -1.92
CA LEU A 35 6.55 -10.17 -1.72
C LEU A 35 5.46 -10.06 -2.79
N VAL A 36 4.77 -8.92 -2.83
CA VAL A 36 3.58 -8.77 -3.68
C VAL A 36 3.95 -8.66 -5.15
N ALA A 37 5.03 -7.94 -5.49
CA ALA A 37 5.46 -7.88 -6.89
C ALA A 37 5.94 -9.26 -7.38
N LYS A 38 6.71 -10.00 -6.56
CA LYS A 38 7.14 -11.36 -6.89
C LYS A 38 5.92 -12.26 -7.16
N GLU A 39 4.93 -12.25 -6.28
CA GLU A 39 3.71 -13.02 -6.45
C GLU A 39 2.98 -12.63 -7.74
N ALA A 40 2.74 -11.33 -7.96
CA ALA A 40 2.02 -10.86 -9.14
C ALA A 40 2.74 -11.19 -10.45
N TRP A 41 4.07 -11.00 -10.50
CA TRP A 41 4.87 -11.40 -11.66
C TRP A 41 4.88 -12.92 -11.87
N THR A 42 4.91 -13.71 -10.79
CA THR A 42 4.82 -15.17 -10.90
C THR A 42 3.48 -15.57 -11.49
N THR A 43 2.37 -15.00 -11.01
CA THR A 43 1.03 -15.24 -11.55
C THR A 43 0.94 -14.88 -13.04
N LEU A 44 1.47 -13.72 -13.43
CA LEU A 44 1.48 -13.27 -14.83
C LEU A 44 2.31 -14.19 -15.75
N ILE A 45 3.50 -14.61 -15.31
CA ILE A 45 4.44 -15.38 -16.16
C ILE A 45 4.04 -16.85 -16.23
N THR A 46 3.50 -17.42 -15.15
CA THR A 46 3.23 -18.87 -15.06
C THR A 46 1.80 -19.26 -15.43
N HIS A 47 0.94 -18.29 -15.76
CA HIS A 47 -0.42 -18.55 -16.24
C HIS A 47 -0.42 -19.44 -17.49
N LYS A 48 -1.43 -20.31 -17.62
CA LYS A 48 -1.61 -21.23 -18.74
C LYS A 48 -3.08 -21.23 -19.18
N GLY A 49 -3.29 -21.31 -20.49
CA GLY A 49 -4.62 -21.37 -21.09
C GLY A 49 -5.25 -19.99 -21.27
N ASP A 50 -6.58 -19.96 -21.32
CA ASP A 50 -7.33 -18.71 -21.43
C ASP A 50 -7.40 -18.02 -20.07
N TRP A 51 -7.22 -16.70 -20.08
CA TRP A 51 -7.35 -15.86 -18.89
C TRP A 51 -8.60 -15.02 -18.98
N ASN A 52 -9.39 -14.98 -17.90
CA ASN A 52 -10.40 -13.95 -17.74
C ASN A 52 -9.72 -12.55 -17.89
N PRO A 53 -10.12 -11.73 -18.88
CA PRO A 53 -9.44 -10.47 -19.17
C PRO A 53 -9.47 -9.46 -18.01
N GLU A 54 -10.57 -9.41 -17.26
CA GLU A 54 -10.73 -8.46 -16.13
C GLU A 54 -9.82 -8.84 -14.96
N VAL A 55 -9.70 -10.14 -14.68
CA VAL A 55 -8.77 -10.67 -13.67
C VAL A 55 -7.32 -10.42 -14.10
N ALA A 56 -7.00 -10.59 -15.39
CA ALA A 56 -5.68 -10.29 -15.92
C ALA A 56 -5.31 -8.80 -15.75
N VAL A 57 -6.26 -7.88 -16.02
CA VAL A 57 -6.08 -6.44 -15.80
C VAL A 57 -5.76 -6.14 -14.34
N ALA A 58 -6.44 -6.79 -13.39
CA ALA A 58 -6.16 -6.62 -11.96
C ALA A 58 -4.73 -7.06 -11.61
N TRP A 59 -4.28 -8.22 -12.09
CA TRP A 59 -2.91 -8.70 -11.86
C TRP A 59 -1.85 -7.81 -12.51
N CYS A 60 -2.09 -7.32 -13.74
CA CYS A 60 -1.22 -6.35 -14.40
C CYS A 60 -1.08 -5.06 -13.58
N ALA A 61 -2.20 -4.52 -13.08
CA ALA A 61 -2.18 -3.35 -12.21
C ALA A 61 -1.40 -3.64 -10.91
N ILE A 62 -1.65 -4.78 -10.26
CA ILE A 62 -0.95 -5.21 -9.05
C ILE A 62 0.56 -5.30 -9.28
N ALA A 63 0.99 -5.98 -10.34
CA ALA A 63 2.41 -6.10 -10.68
C ALA A 63 3.03 -4.72 -10.93
N ALA A 64 2.36 -3.84 -11.68
CA ALA A 64 2.89 -2.52 -12.00
C ALA A 64 3.11 -1.65 -10.76
N TYR A 65 2.08 -1.46 -9.91
CA TYR A 65 2.23 -0.55 -8.77
C TYR A 65 3.15 -1.12 -7.68
N THR A 66 3.18 -2.44 -7.49
CA THR A 66 4.09 -3.07 -6.52
C THR A 66 5.53 -3.09 -7.02
N THR A 67 5.75 -3.17 -8.34
CA THR A 67 7.09 -2.97 -8.93
C THR A 67 7.56 -1.51 -8.72
N LEU A 68 6.71 -0.53 -9.01
CA LEU A 68 7.02 0.89 -8.79
C LEU A 68 7.25 1.22 -7.31
N SER A 69 6.68 0.44 -6.39
CA SER A 69 6.90 0.57 -4.94
C SER A 69 8.38 0.45 -4.55
N GLY A 70 9.21 -0.24 -5.36
CA GLY A 70 10.66 -0.31 -5.16
C GLY A 70 11.33 1.07 -5.15
N LEU A 71 10.84 2.03 -5.96
CA LEU A 71 11.33 3.41 -5.94
C LEU A 71 11.04 4.11 -4.60
N GLY A 72 9.99 3.69 -3.89
CA GLY A 72 9.59 4.21 -2.58
C GLY A 72 10.53 3.82 -1.44
N ILE A 73 11.42 2.85 -1.63
CA ILE A 73 12.45 2.52 -0.64
C ILE A 73 13.47 3.68 -0.52
N ILE A 74 13.80 4.29 -1.66
CA ILE A 74 14.74 5.42 -1.75
C ILE A 74 13.99 6.75 -1.60
N HIS A 75 12.91 6.92 -2.36
CA HIS A 75 12.14 8.16 -2.46
C HIS A 75 10.84 8.14 -1.63
N THR A 76 10.89 7.59 -0.42
CA THR A 76 9.73 7.23 0.42
C THR A 76 8.65 8.29 0.51
N LEU A 77 9.01 9.52 0.84
CA LEU A 77 8.02 10.60 0.96
C LEU A 77 7.44 10.98 -0.39
N LYS A 78 8.25 11.02 -1.46
CA LYS A 78 7.80 11.37 -2.81
C LYS A 78 6.87 10.33 -3.42
N MET A 79 7.06 9.06 -3.05
CA MET A 79 6.31 7.91 -3.55
C MET A 79 5.07 7.57 -2.70
N LEU A 80 4.72 8.39 -1.71
CA LEU A 80 3.46 8.25 -0.96
C LEU A 80 2.19 8.16 -1.84
N PRO A 81 2.10 8.76 -3.04
CA PRO A 81 0.95 8.54 -3.93
C PRO A 81 0.67 7.06 -4.25
N ILE A 82 1.69 6.20 -4.31
CA ILE A 82 1.48 4.75 -4.49
C ILE A 82 0.77 4.14 -3.27
N MET A 83 1.14 4.56 -2.06
CA MET A 83 0.47 4.12 -0.84
C MET A 83 -0.98 4.63 -0.81
N LEU A 84 -1.22 5.88 -1.20
CA LEU A 84 -2.56 6.44 -1.28
C LEU A 84 -3.44 5.71 -2.31
N PHE A 85 -2.86 5.36 -3.47
CA PHE A 85 -3.54 4.50 -4.45
C PHE A 85 -3.93 3.16 -3.83
N MET A 86 -2.99 2.47 -3.18
CA MET A 86 -3.25 1.20 -2.49
C MET A 86 -4.36 1.36 -1.44
N TYR A 87 -4.35 2.44 -0.67
CA TYR A 87 -5.39 2.73 0.32
C TYR A 87 -6.76 2.87 -0.30
N LEU A 88 -6.86 3.66 -1.35
CA LEU A 88 -8.11 3.90 -2.04
C LEU A 88 -8.64 2.62 -2.68
N TYR A 89 -7.80 1.93 -3.46
CA TYR A 89 -8.16 0.67 -4.13
C TYR A 89 -8.71 -0.37 -3.15
N LYS A 90 -7.96 -0.69 -2.09
CA LYS A 90 -8.37 -1.70 -1.12
C LYS A 90 -9.60 -1.25 -0.33
N SER A 91 -9.73 0.03 -0.01
CA SER A 91 -10.91 0.56 0.70
C SER A 91 -12.16 0.46 -0.18
N LEU A 92 -12.06 0.81 -1.46
CA LEU A 92 -13.16 0.64 -2.42
C LEU A 92 -13.57 -0.82 -2.54
N TRP A 93 -12.60 -1.73 -2.68
CA TRP A 93 -12.90 -3.16 -2.78
C TRP A 93 -13.54 -3.71 -1.51
N LEU A 94 -13.00 -3.38 -0.33
CA LEU A 94 -13.60 -3.79 0.95
C LEU A 94 -15.02 -3.25 1.13
N PHE A 95 -15.27 -2.01 0.71
CA PHE A 95 -16.58 -1.38 0.86
C PHE A 95 -17.62 -1.93 -0.13
N PHE A 96 -17.25 -2.11 -1.40
CA PHE A 96 -18.19 -2.51 -2.45
C PHE A 96 -18.30 -4.02 -2.66
N VAL A 97 -17.31 -4.81 -2.24
CA VAL A 97 -17.27 -6.27 -2.44
C VAL A 97 -17.36 -7.02 -1.11
N ALA A 98 -16.38 -6.81 -0.22
CA ALA A 98 -16.32 -7.58 1.02
C ALA A 98 -17.47 -7.27 1.98
N TYR A 99 -17.80 -5.99 2.16
CA TYR A 99 -18.83 -5.57 3.12
C TYR A 99 -20.23 -6.12 2.78
N PRO A 100 -20.72 -6.07 1.52
CA PRO A 100 -21.99 -6.73 1.16
C PRO A 100 -21.98 -8.24 1.42
N LEU A 101 -20.91 -8.95 1.05
CA LEU A 101 -20.78 -10.39 1.29
C LEU A 101 -20.78 -10.72 2.78
N TRP A 102 -20.07 -9.93 3.59
CA TRP A 102 -20.06 -10.08 5.05
C TRP A 102 -21.44 -9.83 5.64
N LYS A 103 -22.10 -8.74 5.21
CA LYS A 103 -23.44 -8.37 5.68
C LYS A 103 -24.49 -9.45 5.37
N ASN A 104 -24.34 -10.15 4.24
CA ASN A 104 -25.24 -11.23 3.82
C ASN A 104 -24.85 -12.61 4.38
N GLY A 105 -23.76 -12.71 5.16
CA GLY A 105 -23.27 -13.98 5.71
C GLY A 105 -22.65 -14.92 4.67
N THR A 106 -22.31 -14.42 3.48
CA THR A 106 -21.78 -15.21 2.35
C THR A 106 -20.30 -14.97 2.07
N LEU A 107 -19.61 -14.23 2.95
CA LEU A 107 -18.17 -13.98 2.80
C LEU A 107 -17.34 -15.23 3.11
N ALA A 108 -17.67 -15.94 4.20
CA ALA A 108 -16.95 -17.14 4.59
C ALA A 108 -17.17 -18.26 3.56
N GLY A 109 -16.09 -18.87 3.09
CA GLY A 109 -16.07 -19.88 2.04
C GLY A 109 -16.19 -19.33 0.61
N SER A 110 -16.21 -18.00 0.42
CA SER A 110 -16.21 -17.39 -0.91
C SER A 110 -14.79 -17.13 -1.40
N GLU A 111 -14.62 -16.97 -2.72
CA GLU A 111 -13.34 -16.55 -3.32
C GLU A 111 -12.86 -15.17 -2.81
N ALA A 112 -13.77 -14.36 -2.25
CA ALA A 112 -13.46 -13.04 -1.70
C ALA A 112 -12.88 -13.08 -0.28
N GLU A 113 -12.93 -14.23 0.41
CA GLU A 113 -12.50 -14.33 1.82
C GLU A 113 -11.01 -14.00 1.99
N ASP A 114 -10.14 -14.69 1.23
CA ASP A 114 -8.69 -14.53 1.32
C ASP A 114 -8.23 -13.11 0.96
N TRP A 115 -8.86 -12.54 -0.07
CA TRP A 115 -8.62 -11.15 -0.46
C TRP A 115 -9.07 -10.17 0.62
N THR A 116 -10.20 -10.44 1.28
CA THR A 116 -10.69 -9.60 2.39
C THR A 116 -9.70 -9.59 3.54
N GLN A 117 -9.19 -10.75 3.97
CA GLN A 117 -8.18 -10.85 5.02
C GLN A 117 -6.93 -10.06 4.67
N THR A 118 -6.42 -10.21 3.44
CA THR A 118 -5.24 -9.50 2.94
C THR A 118 -5.46 -7.99 2.84
N PHE A 119 -6.67 -7.54 2.51
CA PHE A 119 -6.97 -6.12 2.37
C PHE A 119 -7.19 -5.45 3.71
N MET A 120 -7.73 -6.15 4.72
CA MET A 120 -7.89 -5.61 6.08
C MET A 120 -6.56 -5.21 6.73
N LEU A 121 -5.45 -5.87 6.36
CA LEU A 121 -4.10 -5.53 6.87
C LEU A 121 -3.63 -4.11 6.50
N ILE A 122 -4.35 -3.40 5.63
CA ILE A 122 -4.09 -2.02 5.24
C ILE A 122 -4.10 -1.02 6.40
N VAL A 123 -4.77 -1.34 7.51
CA VAL A 123 -4.83 -0.49 8.70
C VAL A 123 -3.45 -0.15 9.25
N ILE A 124 -2.48 -1.07 9.11
CA ILE A 124 -1.12 -0.88 9.63
C ILE A 124 -0.40 0.24 8.87
N PRO A 125 -0.19 0.17 7.54
CA PRO A 125 0.49 1.25 6.82
C PRO A 125 -0.28 2.59 6.88
N VAL A 126 -1.62 2.56 6.95
CA VAL A 126 -2.46 3.75 7.17
C VAL A 126 -2.10 4.45 8.49
N ALA A 127 -1.94 3.70 9.58
CA ALA A 127 -1.60 4.26 10.89
C ALA A 127 -0.21 4.95 10.89
N PHE A 128 0.76 4.39 10.17
CA PHE A 128 2.12 4.95 10.10
C PHE A 128 2.29 6.05 9.05
N THR A 129 1.28 6.29 8.21
CA THR A 129 1.32 7.33 7.20
C THR A 129 1.40 8.73 7.85
N PRO A 130 2.32 9.61 7.42
CA PRO A 130 2.42 10.96 7.95
C PRO A 130 1.31 11.85 7.35
N TRP A 131 0.08 11.72 7.82
CA TRP A 131 -1.10 12.42 7.28
C TRP A 131 -0.95 13.94 7.17
N ARG A 132 -0.29 14.57 8.15
CA ARG A 132 0.01 16.02 8.08
C ARG A 132 0.90 16.38 6.88
N TYR A 133 1.88 15.53 6.57
CA TYR A 133 2.73 15.70 5.38
C TYR A 133 1.90 15.44 4.12
N VAL A 134 1.13 14.34 4.09
CA VAL A 134 0.27 14.00 2.95
C VAL A 134 -0.66 15.16 2.57
N PHE A 135 -1.38 15.71 3.56
CA PHE A 135 -2.33 16.79 3.33
C PHE A 135 -1.63 18.07 2.86
N LYS A 136 -0.53 18.46 3.49
CA LYS A 136 0.22 19.67 3.09
C LYS A 136 0.81 19.55 1.70
N THR A 137 1.42 18.42 1.38
CA THR A 137 2.13 18.20 0.12
C THR A 137 1.18 17.89 -1.03
N TYR A 138 0.30 16.88 -0.89
CA TYR A 138 -0.48 16.35 -2.02
C TYR A 138 -1.88 16.92 -2.16
N VAL A 139 -2.46 17.48 -1.10
CA VAL A 139 -3.79 18.10 -1.15
C VAL A 139 -3.68 19.62 -1.29
N LEU A 140 -2.87 20.25 -0.45
CA LEU A 140 -2.72 21.71 -0.45
C LEU A 140 -1.62 22.23 -1.39
N GLY A 141 -0.72 21.36 -1.88
CA GLY A 141 0.40 21.77 -2.74
C GLY A 141 1.43 22.70 -2.07
N LYS A 142 1.50 22.71 -0.73
CA LYS A 142 2.30 23.67 0.05
C LYS A 142 3.76 23.28 0.21
N ASP A 143 4.11 22.02 -0.07
CA ASP A 143 5.49 21.54 -0.03
C ASP A 143 5.97 21.27 -1.46
N LYS A 144 7.06 21.95 -1.89
CA LYS A 144 7.75 21.57 -3.12
C LYS A 144 8.42 20.20 -2.90
N VAL A 145 7.99 19.18 -3.66
CA VAL A 145 8.44 17.78 -3.53
C VAL A 145 9.89 17.59 -3.95
#